data_AF-A0A2N0TYB3-F1
#
_entry.id   AF-A0A2N0TYB3-F1
#
_cell.length_a   1.000
_cell.length_b   1.000
_cell.length_c   1.000
_cell.angle_alpha   90.00
_cell.angle_beta   90.00
_cell.angle_gamma   90.00
#
_symmetry.space_group_name_H-M   'P 1'
#
loop_
_entity.id
_entity.type
_entity.pdbx_description
1 polymer ?
#
loop_
_entity_poly.entity_id
_entity_poly.type
_entity_poly.pdbx_seq_one_letter_code
_entity_poly.pdbx_strand_id
1 'polypeptide(L)' 'MKNSGIRMVRFAGDVLLFAPTKAQAGKYMAKATSYLEKELRLEVNKNKSSLTPIEEGIQYLGVVISPME' A
#
# COMPACT_ATOMS: atom_id res chain seq x y z
N MET A 1 -10.08 -6.46 -5.93
CA MET A 1 -8.72 -5.90 -6.17
C MET A 1 -8.02 -6.47 -7.41
N LYS A 2 -8.20 -7.75 -7.77
CA LYS A 2 -7.48 -8.39 -8.91
C LYS A 2 -7.70 -7.75 -10.30
N ASN A 3 -8.83 -7.07 -10.53
CA ASN A 3 -9.16 -6.39 -11.81
C ASN A 3 -9.17 -4.85 -11.74
N SER A 4 -8.65 -4.24 -10.68
CA SER A 4 -8.67 -2.76 -10.54
C SER A 4 -7.48 -2.04 -11.19
N GLY A 5 -6.56 -2.76 -11.84
CA GLY A 5 -5.34 -2.18 -12.43
C GLY A 5 -4.32 -1.68 -11.40
N ILE A 6 -4.57 -1.91 -10.11
CA ILE A 6 -3.66 -1.50 -9.02
C ILE A 6 -2.51 -2.49 -8.96
N ARG A 7 -1.28 -1.99 -9.16
CA ARG A 7 -0.06 -2.78 -8.95
C ARG A 7 0.17 -2.94 -7.44
N MET A 8 0.43 -4.16 -6.99
CA MET A 8 0.54 -4.48 -5.57
C MET A 8 1.52 -5.64 -5.34
N VAL A 9 2.25 -5.57 -4.23
CA VAL A 9 2.99 -6.71 -3.65
C VAL A 9 2.34 -7.07 -2.32
N ARG A 10 2.20 -8.36 -2.04
CA ARG A 10 1.66 -8.87 -0.77
C ARG A 10 2.53 -10.01 -0.26
N PHE A 11 2.87 -9.94 1.02
CA PHE A 11 3.54 -11.00 1.75
C PHE A 11 2.82 -11.20 3.08
N ALA A 12 2.17 -12.36 3.24
CA ALA A 12 1.29 -12.65 4.38
C ALA A 12 0.26 -11.52 4.65
N GLY A 13 0.42 -10.80 5.76
CA GLY A 13 -0.43 -9.67 6.15
C GLY A 13 0.05 -8.31 5.63
N ASP A 14 1.30 -8.20 5.17
CA ASP A 14 1.89 -6.95 4.72
C ASP A 14 1.63 -6.72 3.23
N VAL A 15 1.02 -5.57 2.92
CA VAL A 15 0.59 -5.20 1.58
C VAL A 15 1.19 -3.86 1.19
N LEU A 16 1.74 -3.80 -0.03
CA LEU A 16 2.30 -2.58 -0.60
C LEU A 16 1.58 -2.28 -1.92
N LEU A 17 0.96 -1.10 -1.99
CA LEU A 17 0.18 -0.63 -3.14
C LEU A 17 0.97 0.45 -3.88
N PHE A 18 1.07 0.32 -5.20
CA PHE A 18 1.77 1.31 -6.03
C PHE A 18 0.77 2.17 -6.78
N ALA A 19 1.04 3.47 -6.81
CA ALA A 19 0.28 4.44 -7.57
C ALA A 19 1.21 5.45 -8.27
N PRO A 20 0.85 5.93 -9.47
CA PRO A 20 1.68 6.89 -10.20
C PRO A 20 1.62 8.30 -9.61
N THR A 21 0.60 8.62 -8.80
CA THR A 21 0.45 9.94 -8.18
C THR A 21 -0.05 9.81 -6.74
N LYS A 22 0.27 10.80 -5.90
CA LYS A 22 -0.19 10.88 -4.50
C LYS A 22 -1.73 10.83 -4.39
N ALA A 23 -2.44 11.49 -5.31
CA ALA A 23 -3.90 11.48 -5.33
C ALA A 23 -4.46 10.06 -5.63
N GLN A 24 -3.85 9.34 -6.57
CA GLN A 24 -4.24 7.95 -6.84
C GLN A 24 -3.85 7.03 -5.68
N ALA A 25 -2.69 7.25 -5.06
CA ALA A 25 -2.25 6.51 -3.89
C ALA A 25 -3.27 6.60 -2.75
N GLY A 26 -3.77 7.82 -2.46
CA GLY A 26 -4.83 8.03 -1.47
C GLY A 26 -6.14 7.31 -1.83
N LYS A 27 -6.55 7.33 -3.10
CA LYS A 27 -7.74 6.58 -3.56
C LYS A 27 -7.57 5.07 -3.40
N TYR A 28 -6.40 4.54 -3.74
CA TYR A 28 -6.10 3.11 -3.62
C TYR A 28 -6.04 2.67 -2.17
N MET A 29 -5.42 3.49 -1.31
CA MET A 29 -5.39 3.28 0.13
C MET A 29 -6.81 3.22 0.72
N ALA A 30 -7.65 4.22 0.44
CA ALA A 30 -9.03 4.25 0.93
C ALA A 30 -9.84 3.02 0.47
N LYS A 31 -9.66 2.60 -0.79
CA LYS A 31 -10.31 1.41 -1.34
C LYS A 31 -9.83 0.13 -0.68
N ALA A 32 -8.52 -0.01 -0.46
CA ALA A 32 -7.94 -1.19 0.18
C ALA A 32 -8.36 -1.27 1.66
N THR A 33 -8.29 -0.17 2.40
CA THR A 33 -8.77 -0.09 3.77
C THR A 33 -10.23 -0.47 3.88
N SER A 34 -11.10 0.12 3.04
CA SER A 34 -12.52 -0.21 3.08
C SER A 34 -12.79 -1.68 2.74
N TYR A 35 -12.01 -2.30 1.86
CA TYR A 35 -12.17 -3.72 1.54
C TYR A 35 -11.72 -4.61 2.71
N LEU A 36 -10.57 -4.31 3.31
CA LEU A 36 -10.03 -5.04 4.46
C LEU A 36 -10.98 -4.97 5.67
N GLU A 37 -11.51 -3.79 5.98
CA GLU A 37 -12.38 -3.58 7.12
C GLU A 37 -13.80 -4.13 6.90
N LYS A 38 -14.42 -3.87 5.74
CA LYS A 38 -15.83 -4.22 5.51
C LYS A 38 -16.04 -5.66 5.04
N GLU A 39 -15.22 -6.10 4.09
CA GLU A 39 -15.43 -7.42 3.46
C GLU A 39 -14.70 -8.52 4.24
N LEU A 40 -13.47 -8.23 4.69
CA LEU A 40 -12.63 -9.22 5.37
C LEU A 40 -12.68 -9.11 6.90
N ARG A 41 -13.33 -8.06 7.44
CA ARG A 41 -13.46 -7.79 8.89
C ARG A 41 -12.11 -7.75 9.62
N LEU A 42 -11.07 -7.28 8.93
CA LEU A 42 -9.73 -7.08 9.47
C LEU A 42 -9.57 -5.62 9.91
N GLU A 43 -8.77 -5.38 10.93
CA GLU A 43 -8.43 -4.02 11.36
C GLU A 43 -7.15 -3.54 10.66
N VAL A 44 -7.23 -2.39 9.99
CA VAL A 44 -6.05 -1.76 9.39
C VAL A 44 -5.35 -0.91 10.43
N ASN A 45 -4.06 -1.18 10.65
CA ASN A 45 -3.24 -0.35 11.52
C ASN A 45 -2.93 1.00 10.83
N LYS A 46 -3.69 2.03 11.19
CA LYS A 46 -3.57 3.39 10.63
C LYS A 46 -2.25 4.08 10.98
N ASN A 47 -1.56 3.64 12.03
CA ASN A 47 -0.27 4.23 12.45
C ASN A 47 0.90 3.70 11.61
N LYS A 48 0.81 2.47 11.09
CA LYS A 48 1.82 1.89 10.19
C LYS A 48 1.59 2.23 8.72
N SER A 49 0.40 2.72 8.37
CA SER A 49 0.02 2.91 6.97
C SER A 49 0.25 4.35 6.54
N SER A 50 1.30 4.61 5.76
CA SER A 50 1.62 5.93 5.22
C SER A 50 1.63 5.95 3.69
N LEU A 51 1.31 7.11 3.11
CA LEU A 51 1.60 7.40 1.71
C LEU A 51 3.03 7.94 1.63
N THR A 52 3.96 7.11 1.14
CA THR A 52 5.39 7.46 1.09
C THR A 52 5.86 7.49 -0.36
N PRO A 53 6.49 8.60 -0.82
CA PRO A 53 7.20 8.66 -2.09
C PRO A 53 8.34 7.63 -2.13
N ILE A 54 8.65 7.08 -3.30
CA ILE A 54 9.70 6.04 -3.42
C ILE A 54 11.10 6.61 -3.15
N GLU A 55 11.27 7.91 -3.38
CA GLU A 55 12.48 8.68 -3.17
C GLU A 55 12.86 8.77 -1.67
N GLU A 56 11.87 8.72 -0.78
CA GLU A 56 12.10 8.71 0.68
C GLU A 56 12.50 7.31 1.20
N GLY A 57 12.39 6.29 0.35
CA GLY A 57 12.64 4.89 0.70
C GLY A 57 11.44 4.25 1.42
N ILE A 58 11.07 3.06 0.98
CA ILE A 58 9.95 2.30 1.55
C ILE A 58 10.49 1.08 2.30
N GLN A 59 10.33 1.07 3.62
CA GLN A 59 10.66 -0.11 4.42
C GLN A 59 9.64 -1.22 4.18
N TYR A 60 10.11 -2.36 3.68
CA TYR A 60 9.25 -3.52 3.43
C TYR A 60 10.05 -4.81 3.65
N LEU A 61 9.58 -5.70 4.55
CA LEU A 61 10.20 -7.01 4.82
C LEU A 61 11.70 -6.96 5.17
N GLY A 62 12.15 -5.92 5.87
CA GLY A 62 13.56 -5.76 6.27
C GLY A 62 14.48 -5.21 5.19
N VAL A 63 13.95 -4.79 4.04
CA VAL A 63 14.68 -4.05 3.01
C VAL A 63 14.10 -2.66 2.81
N VAL A 64 14.93 -1.73 2.35
CA VAL A 64 14.49 -0.39 1.91
C VAL A 64 14.40 -0.40 0.39
N ILE A 65 13.21 -0.14 -0.13
CA ILE A 65 12.95 -0.01 -1.56
C ILE A 65 13.10 1.46 -1.93
N SER A 66 14.12 1.79 -2.71
CA SER A 66 14.36 3.13 -3.27
C SER A 66 14.85 3.00 -4.72
N PRO A 67 14.82 4.08 -5.52
CA PRO A 67 15.56 4.12 -6.78
C PRO A 67 17.05 3.86 -6.49
N MET A 68 17.74 3.12 -7.37
CA MET A 68 19.20 3.17 -7.40
C MET A 68 19.62 4.51 -8.00
N GLU A 69 20.59 5.18 -7.37
CA GLU A 69 21.37 6.23 -8.03
C GLU A 69 22.25 5.65 -9.15
#